data_AF-A0A1F9EWY2-F1
#
_entry.id   AF-A0A1F9EWY2-F1
#
_cell.length_a   1.000
_cell.length_b   1.000
_cell.length_c   1.000
_cell.angle_alpha   90.00
_cell.angle_beta   90.00
_cell.angle_gamma   90.00
#
_symmetry.space_group_name_H-M   'P 1'
#
loop_
_entity.id
_entity.type
_entity.pdbx_description
1 polymer ?
#
loop_
_entity_poly.entity_id
_entity_poly.type
_entity_poly.pdbx_seq_one_letter_code
_entity_poly.pdbx_strand_id
1 'polypeptide(L)'
;MQLTEKQLELLSAAQRHVRDARALLDSSSDQSWHLAAFGPECARKATLPRRHLDRVLGHLGEDGDDLALEFALAIAPEAARYRLRRWASEFPLLAAWRIDCRYEKTRTRARSTAEPLVAEAEALVHRISQALWLDGRIPGDFAW
;
A
#
# COMPACT_ATOMS: atom_id res chain seq x y z
N MET A 1 1.04 10.40 19.64
CA MET A 1 1.20 8.95 19.89
C MET A 1 1.97 8.38 18.73
N GLN A 2 3.12 7.77 19.00
CA GLN A 2 3.92 7.08 17.99
C GLN A 2 3.19 5.85 17.43
N LEU A 3 3.64 5.36 16.29
CA LEU A 3 3.20 4.09 15.73
C LEU A 3 3.52 2.94 16.68
N THR A 4 2.64 1.94 16.71
CA THR A 4 2.92 0.66 17.36
C THR A 4 3.97 -0.12 16.54
N GLU A 5 4.63 -1.10 17.17
CA GLU A 5 5.56 -2.02 16.49
C GLU A 5 4.94 -2.64 15.23
N LYS A 6 3.67 -3.07 15.31
CA LYS A 6 2.99 -3.65 14.15
C LYS A 6 2.80 -2.66 13.00
N GLN A 7 2.51 -1.41 13.31
CA GLN A 7 2.38 -0.37 12.27
C GLN A 7 3.74 -0.03 11.66
N LEU A 8 4.81 -0.08 12.45
CA LEU A 8 6.20 0.08 11.97
C LEU A 8 6.61 -1.08 11.05
N GLU A 9 6.28 -2.33 11.42
CA GLU A 9 6.49 -3.50 10.54
C GLU A 9 5.76 -3.34 9.21
N LEU A 10 4.50 -2.89 9.23
CA LEU A 10 3.70 -2.64 8.03
C LEU A 10 4.29 -1.52 7.18
N LEU A 11 4.76 -0.44 7.79
CA LEU A 11 5.38 0.66 7.08
C LEU A 11 6.69 0.22 6.41
N SER A 12 7.55 -0.52 7.12
CA SER A 12 8.78 -1.07 6.55
C SER A 12 8.49 -2.11 5.46
N ALA A 13 7.46 -2.96 5.64
CA ALA A 13 7.00 -3.88 4.61
C ALA A 13 6.49 -3.15 3.36
N ALA A 14 5.76 -2.05 3.54
CA ALA A 14 5.27 -1.24 2.42
C ALA A 14 6.42 -0.74 1.52
N GLN A 15 7.50 -0.28 2.14
CA GLN A 15 8.67 0.21 1.43
C GLN A 15 9.47 -0.92 0.77
N ARG A 16 9.64 -2.05 1.44
CA ARG A 16 10.27 -3.23 0.83
C ARG A 16 9.49 -3.69 -0.40
N HIS A 17 8.16 -3.77 -0.33
CA HIS A 17 7.34 -4.19 -1.46
C HIS A 17 7.54 -3.31 -2.70
N VAL A 18 7.51 -1.98 -2.55
CA VAL A 18 7.71 -1.09 -3.71
C VAL A 18 9.15 -1.14 -4.24
N ARG A 19 10.16 -1.24 -3.35
CA ARG A 19 11.57 -1.38 -3.76
C ARG A 19 11.81 -2.68 -4.52
N ASP A 20 11.26 -3.78 -4.01
CA ASP A 20 11.41 -5.09 -4.63
C ASP A 20 10.63 -5.14 -5.95
N ALA A 21 9.43 -4.54 -6.02
CA ALA A 21 8.66 -4.43 -7.26
C ALA A 21 9.43 -3.61 -8.32
N ARG A 22 10.08 -2.52 -7.93
CA ARG A 22 10.94 -1.71 -8.79
C ARG A 22 12.14 -2.50 -9.31
N ALA A 23 12.84 -3.22 -8.44
CA ALA A 23 13.98 -4.05 -8.82
C ALA A 23 13.61 -5.20 -9.78
N LEU A 24 12.36 -5.69 -9.70
CA LEU A 24 11.85 -6.74 -10.56
C LEU A 24 11.45 -6.27 -11.96
N LEU A 25 11.38 -4.96 -12.25
CA LEU A 25 10.92 -4.47 -13.57
C LEU A 25 11.72 -5.06 -14.73
N ASP A 26 13.03 -5.20 -14.56
CA ASP A 26 13.96 -5.66 -15.60
C ASP A 26 14.06 -7.18 -15.71
N SER A 27 13.85 -7.90 -14.60
CA SER A 27 14.04 -9.35 -14.52
C SER A 27 12.73 -10.14 -14.56
N SER A 28 11.62 -9.56 -14.11
CA SER A 28 10.29 -10.16 -14.12
C SER A 28 9.18 -9.11 -13.97
N SER A 29 8.73 -8.56 -15.09
CA SER A 29 7.66 -7.55 -15.10
C SER A 29 6.31 -8.07 -14.56
N ASP A 30 6.02 -9.37 -14.69
CA ASP A 30 4.83 -9.97 -14.05
C ASP A 30 4.94 -9.92 -12.52
N GLN A 31 6.10 -10.32 -11.96
CA GLN A 31 6.29 -10.29 -10.50
C GLN A 31 6.35 -8.85 -9.97
N SER A 32 6.90 -7.93 -10.74
CA SER A 32 6.82 -6.50 -10.47
C SER A 32 5.35 -6.03 -10.37
N TRP A 33 4.52 -6.39 -11.35
CA TRP A 33 3.09 -6.08 -11.35
C TRP A 33 2.34 -6.70 -10.16
N HIS A 34 2.63 -7.98 -9.85
CA HIS A 34 2.01 -8.66 -8.71
C HIS A 34 2.39 -8.01 -7.37
N LEU A 35 3.65 -7.60 -7.22
CA LEU A 35 4.16 -7.11 -5.94
C LEU A 35 3.80 -5.64 -5.67
N ALA A 36 3.64 -4.83 -6.72
CA ALA A 36 3.51 -3.38 -6.62
C ALA A 36 2.41 -2.93 -5.64
N ALA A 37 1.26 -3.58 -5.66
CA ALA A 37 0.08 -3.16 -4.91
C ALA A 37 0.12 -3.53 -3.41
N PHE A 38 0.96 -4.47 -2.99
CA PHE A 38 1.12 -4.82 -1.58
C PHE A 38 1.77 -3.70 -0.77
N GLY A 39 2.60 -2.86 -1.40
CA GLY A 39 3.19 -1.69 -0.76
C GLY A 39 2.10 -0.73 -0.23
N PRO A 40 1.26 -0.19 -1.12
CA PRO A 40 0.10 0.62 -0.77
C PRO A 40 -0.85 -0.03 0.25
N GLU A 41 -1.12 -1.33 0.14
CA GLU A 41 -1.92 -2.06 1.12
C GLU A 41 -1.32 -1.96 2.53
N CYS A 42 -0.05 -2.31 2.68
CA CYS A 42 0.66 -2.24 3.95
C CYS A 42 0.72 -0.81 4.48
N ALA A 43 0.96 0.18 3.61
CA ALA A 43 0.98 1.59 4.00
C ALA A 43 -0.39 2.06 4.52
N ARG A 44 -1.50 1.69 3.86
CA ARG A 44 -2.86 1.97 4.35
C ARG A 44 -3.08 1.37 5.73
N LYS A 45 -2.73 0.09 5.92
CA LYS A 45 -2.87 -0.61 7.20
C LYS A 45 -2.03 0.02 8.31
N ALA A 46 -0.82 0.50 8.01
CA ALA A 46 0.06 1.17 8.97
C ALA A 46 -0.57 2.44 9.58
N THR A 47 -1.50 3.09 8.89
CA THR A 47 -2.20 4.28 9.40
C THR A 47 -3.30 3.97 10.43
N LEU A 48 -3.72 2.71 10.54
CA LEU A 48 -4.83 2.30 11.40
C LEU A 48 -4.31 1.95 12.81
N PRO A 49 -4.85 2.58 13.88
CA PRO A 49 -4.29 2.48 15.23
C PRO A 49 -4.58 1.16 15.95
N ARG A 50 -5.46 0.31 15.41
CA ARG A 50 -5.91 -0.93 16.08
C ARG A 50 -5.57 -2.15 15.23
N ARG A 51 -4.86 -3.11 15.85
CA ARG A 51 -4.39 -4.39 15.24
C ARG A 51 -5.50 -5.34 14.72
N HIS A 52 -6.76 -5.01 14.85
CA HIS A 52 -7.83 -5.77 14.20
C HIS A 52 -8.32 -5.09 12.93
N LEU A 53 -8.10 -3.79 12.77
CA LEU A 53 -8.55 -3.04 11.60
C LEU A 53 -7.70 -3.32 10.37
N ASP A 54 -6.42 -3.67 10.54
CA ASP A 54 -5.56 -4.17 9.47
C ASP A 54 -6.09 -5.48 8.86
N ARG A 55 -6.65 -6.37 9.69
CA ARG A 55 -7.29 -7.61 9.24
C ARG A 55 -8.64 -7.35 8.57
N VAL A 56 -9.41 -6.39 9.08
CA VAL A 56 -10.69 -6.00 8.50
C VAL A 56 -10.52 -5.43 7.10
N LEU A 57 -9.43 -4.67 6.86
CA LEU A 57 -9.19 -4.05 5.56
C LEU A 57 -8.94 -5.07 4.43
N GLY A 58 -8.61 -6.33 4.74
CA GLY A 58 -8.37 -7.36 3.71
C GLY A 58 -7.18 -7.02 2.82
N HIS A 59 -7.17 -7.56 1.60
CA HIS A 59 -6.18 -7.18 0.59
C HIS A 59 -6.67 -6.05 -0.31
N LEU A 60 -5.72 -5.25 -0.81
CA LEU A 60 -6.03 -4.24 -1.81
C LEU A 60 -6.64 -4.91 -3.05
N GLY A 61 -7.65 -4.30 -3.65
CA GLY A 61 -8.27 -4.85 -4.86
C GLY A 61 -9.05 -6.15 -4.64
N GLU A 62 -9.44 -6.49 -3.41
CA GLU A 62 -10.51 -7.45 -3.12
C GLU A 62 -11.90 -6.79 -3.23
N ASP A 63 -12.93 -7.61 -3.42
CA ASP A 63 -14.30 -7.14 -3.36
C ASP A 63 -14.63 -6.63 -1.95
N GLY A 64 -15.10 -5.38 -1.87
CA GLY A 64 -15.46 -4.76 -0.60
C GLY A 64 -14.33 -4.03 0.12
N ASP A 65 -13.13 -3.88 -0.47
CA ASP A 65 -12.03 -3.08 0.10
C ASP A 65 -12.48 -1.66 0.50
N ASP A 66 -13.24 -0.97 -0.36
CA ASP A 66 -13.76 0.37 -0.06
C ASP A 66 -14.73 0.37 1.14
N LEU A 67 -15.58 -0.65 1.25
CA LEU A 67 -16.50 -0.78 2.40
C LEU A 67 -15.75 -1.07 3.69
N ALA A 68 -14.75 -1.94 3.63
CA ALA A 68 -13.87 -2.25 4.76
C ALA A 68 -13.08 -1.01 5.20
N LEU A 69 -12.61 -0.20 4.25
CA LEU A 69 -11.96 1.08 4.53
C LEU A 69 -12.91 2.07 5.20
N GLU A 70 -14.14 2.22 4.68
CA GLU A 70 -15.13 3.10 5.29
C GLU A 70 -15.46 2.68 6.74
N PHE A 71 -15.62 1.38 6.98
CA PHE A 71 -15.80 0.85 8.33
C PHE A 71 -14.59 1.12 9.23
N ALA A 72 -13.37 0.87 8.75
CA ALA A 72 -12.15 1.15 9.51
C ALA A 72 -12.02 2.64 9.86
N LEU A 73 -12.38 3.53 8.94
CA LEU A 73 -12.34 4.98 9.15
C LEU A 73 -13.49 5.48 10.05
N ALA A 74 -14.63 4.79 10.09
CA ALA A 74 -15.68 5.08 11.08
C ALA A 74 -15.20 4.76 12.51
N ILE A 75 -14.37 3.71 12.66
CA ILE A 75 -13.80 3.29 13.95
C ILE A 75 -12.58 4.12 14.36
N ALA A 76 -11.77 4.53 13.39
CA ALA A 76 -10.54 5.31 13.57
C ALA A 76 -10.54 6.57 12.67
N PRO A 77 -11.40 7.56 12.97
CA PRO A 77 -11.57 8.75 12.12
C PRO A 77 -10.30 9.58 11.97
N GLU A 78 -9.37 9.51 12.93
CA GLU A 78 -8.08 10.18 12.85
C GLU A 78 -7.22 9.71 11.67
N ALA A 79 -7.43 8.49 11.16
CA ALA A 79 -6.70 7.97 10.00
C ALA A 79 -7.14 8.64 8.69
N ALA A 80 -8.28 9.35 8.67
CA ALA A 80 -8.77 10.08 7.51
C ALA A 80 -7.79 11.18 7.05
N ARG A 81 -6.95 11.70 7.95
CA ARG A 81 -5.93 12.71 7.63
C ARG A 81 -4.84 12.21 6.66
N TYR A 82 -4.69 10.89 6.52
CA TYR A 82 -3.75 10.26 5.60
C TYR A 82 -4.30 10.08 4.18
N ARG A 83 -5.44 10.73 3.86
CA ARG A 83 -6.05 10.73 2.51
C ARG A 83 -6.25 9.33 1.93
N LEU A 84 -6.75 8.42 2.75
CA LEU A 84 -6.98 7.02 2.37
C LEU A 84 -8.19 6.84 1.45
N ARG A 85 -9.09 7.84 1.37
CA ARG A 85 -10.25 7.85 0.46
C ARG A 85 -9.91 8.51 -0.87
N ARG A 86 -10.67 8.17 -1.91
CA ARG A 86 -10.60 8.80 -3.26
C ARG A 86 -9.21 8.79 -3.88
N TRP A 87 -8.32 7.93 -3.41
CA TRP A 87 -6.97 7.79 -3.96
C TRP A 87 -7.02 7.24 -5.39
N ALA A 88 -8.09 6.52 -5.76
CA ALA A 88 -8.28 5.96 -7.11
C ALA A 88 -8.29 7.00 -8.23
N SER A 89 -8.71 8.24 -7.96
CA SER A 89 -8.62 9.32 -8.97
C SER A 89 -7.20 9.86 -9.14
N GLU A 90 -6.34 9.70 -8.12
CA GLU A 90 -4.92 10.08 -8.15
C GLU A 90 -4.05 8.94 -8.71
N PHE A 91 -4.45 7.69 -8.46
CA PHE A 91 -3.69 6.48 -8.80
C PHE A 91 -4.61 5.44 -9.50
N PRO A 92 -5.01 5.69 -10.76
CA PRO A 92 -5.99 4.87 -11.46
C PRO A 92 -5.50 3.46 -11.79
N LEU A 93 -4.21 3.25 -12.08
CA LEU A 93 -3.70 1.91 -12.37
C LEU A 93 -3.70 1.03 -11.13
N LEU A 94 -3.32 1.61 -10.00
CA LEU A 94 -3.35 0.93 -8.72
C LEU A 94 -4.79 0.65 -8.27
N ALA A 95 -5.76 1.52 -8.58
CA ALA A 95 -7.17 1.26 -8.33
C ALA A 95 -7.76 0.16 -9.24
N ALA A 96 -7.24 0.02 -10.45
CA ALA A 96 -7.62 -1.07 -11.36
C ALA A 96 -6.91 -2.39 -11.05
N TRP A 97 -5.91 -2.39 -10.16
CA TRP A 97 -5.20 -3.60 -9.77
C TRP A 97 -6.09 -4.53 -8.95
N ARG A 98 -5.94 -5.84 -9.18
CA ARG A 98 -6.73 -6.89 -8.51
C ARG A 98 -5.79 -7.94 -7.96
N ILE A 99 -6.05 -8.39 -6.74
CA ILE A 99 -5.26 -9.41 -6.06
C ILE A 99 -5.15 -10.72 -6.86
N ASP A 100 -6.17 -11.02 -7.67
CA ASP A 100 -6.24 -12.21 -8.50
C ASP A 100 -5.16 -12.28 -9.58
N CYS A 101 -4.48 -11.16 -9.88
CA CYS A 101 -3.36 -11.15 -10.82
C CYS A 101 -2.27 -12.16 -10.44
N ARG A 102 -2.13 -12.49 -9.14
CA ARG A 102 -1.19 -13.52 -8.64
C ARG A 102 -1.40 -14.91 -9.24
N TYR A 103 -2.58 -15.18 -9.80
CA TYR A 103 -2.93 -16.46 -10.44
C TYR A 103 -2.92 -16.40 -11.97
N GLU A 104 -2.65 -15.22 -12.55
CA GLU A 104 -2.49 -15.06 -13.99
C GLU A 104 -1.24 -15.81 -14.47
N LYS A 105 -1.24 -16.17 -15.76
CA LYS A 105 -0.06 -16.78 -16.38
C LYS A 105 1.10 -15.78 -16.36
N THR A 106 2.31 -16.28 -16.10
CA THR A 106 3.53 -15.50 -16.24
C THR A 106 3.82 -15.19 -17.72
N ARG A 107 4.68 -14.19 -17.95
CA ARG A 107 5.03 -13.62 -19.27
C ARG A 107 3.85 -12.96 -19.98
N THR A 108 2.93 -12.36 -19.22
CA THR A 108 1.75 -11.65 -19.76
C THR A 108 1.90 -10.14 -19.65
N ARG A 109 2.78 -9.65 -18.77
CA ARG A 109 3.03 -8.22 -18.56
C ARG A 109 4.36 -7.80 -19.16
N ALA A 110 4.34 -6.71 -19.91
CA ALA A 110 5.54 -6.00 -20.34
C ALA A 110 5.98 -4.99 -19.28
N ARG A 111 7.26 -4.62 -19.27
CA ARG A 111 7.80 -3.55 -18.41
C ARG A 111 7.00 -2.26 -18.55
N SER A 112 6.67 -1.85 -19.79
CA SER A 112 5.89 -0.65 -20.08
C SER A 112 4.52 -0.62 -19.43
N THR A 113 3.98 -1.79 -19.04
CA THR A 113 2.72 -1.93 -18.32
C THR A 113 2.94 -1.93 -16.80
N ALA A 114 3.99 -2.59 -16.31
CA ALA A 114 4.28 -2.70 -14.87
C ALA A 114 4.88 -1.42 -14.27
N GLU A 115 5.76 -0.74 -15.01
CA GLU A 115 6.49 0.43 -14.53
C GLU A 115 5.58 1.60 -14.08
N PRO A 116 4.51 1.95 -14.80
CA PRO A 116 3.54 2.95 -14.33
C PRO A 116 2.82 2.55 -13.04
N LEU A 117 2.42 1.28 -12.88
CA LEU A 117 1.79 0.78 -11.66
C LEU A 117 2.74 0.88 -10.45
N VAL A 118 4.01 0.49 -10.64
CA VAL A 118 5.04 0.62 -9.59
C VAL A 118 5.23 2.09 -9.20
N ALA A 119 5.23 3.00 -10.17
CA ALA A 119 5.35 4.43 -9.89
C ALA A 119 4.16 4.97 -9.06
N GLU A 120 2.93 4.57 -9.37
CA GLU A 120 1.75 4.91 -8.56
C GLU A 120 1.84 4.34 -7.14
N ALA A 121 2.26 3.07 -7.02
CA ALA A 121 2.43 2.41 -5.73
C ALA A 121 3.47 3.12 -4.86
N GLU A 122 4.65 3.44 -5.41
CA GLU A 122 5.68 4.21 -4.74
C GLU A 122 5.18 5.59 -4.30
N ALA A 123 4.49 6.31 -5.18
CA ALA A 123 3.96 7.64 -4.87
C ALA A 123 2.99 7.59 -3.68
N LEU A 124 2.10 6.60 -3.62
CA LEU A 124 1.18 6.43 -2.50
C LEU A 124 1.90 6.03 -1.20
N VAL A 125 2.86 5.11 -1.26
CA VAL A 125 3.67 4.70 -0.10
C VAL A 125 4.47 5.89 0.44
N HIS A 126 5.12 6.67 -0.43
CA HIS A 126 5.86 7.87 -0.04
C HIS A 126 4.94 8.91 0.59
N ARG A 127 3.78 9.18 -0.02
CA ARG A 127 2.80 10.13 0.53
C ARG A 127 2.39 9.77 1.95
N ILE A 128 2.05 8.50 2.20
CA ILE A 128 1.67 8.03 3.54
C ILE A 128 2.85 8.08 4.50
N SER A 129 4.04 7.62 4.08
CA SER A 129 5.25 7.64 4.90
C SER A 129 5.62 9.06 5.33
N GLN A 130 5.57 10.02 4.40
CA GLN A 130 5.82 11.44 4.66
C GLN A 130 4.80 12.03 5.62
N ALA A 131 3.50 11.73 5.44
CA ALA A 131 2.47 12.21 6.35
C ALA A 131 2.64 11.64 7.77
N LEU A 132 3.00 10.37 7.91
CA LEU A 132 3.31 9.75 9.20
C LEU A 132 4.56 10.37 9.86
N TRP A 133 5.59 10.67 9.06
CA TRP A 133 6.80 11.34 9.53
C TRP A 133 6.52 12.77 10.00
N LEU A 134 5.81 13.57 9.20
CA LEU A 134 5.43 14.95 9.52
C LEU A 134 4.56 15.03 10.78
N ASP A 135 3.72 14.03 11.02
CA ASP A 135 2.93 13.91 12.24
C ASP A 135 3.74 13.49 13.47
N GLY A 136 5.05 13.25 13.34
CA GLY A 136 5.91 12.75 14.41
C GLY A 136 5.52 11.34 14.89
N ARG A 137 4.88 10.54 14.03
CA ARG A 137 4.41 9.19 14.38
C ARG A 137 5.52 8.15 14.28
N ILE A 138 6.51 8.40 13.43
CA ILE A 138 7.65 7.51 13.18
C ILE A 138 8.75 7.83 14.20
N PRO A 139 9.26 6.85 14.96
CA PRO A 139 10.42 7.02 15.83
C PRO A 139 11.66 7.49 15.07
N GLY A 140 12.51 8.30 15.71
CA GLY A 140 13.73 8.83 15.08
C GLY A 140 14.80 7.78 14.76
N ASP A 141 14.73 6.62 15.41
CA ASP A 141 15.58 5.45 15.24
C ASP A 141 14.96 4.38 14.32
N PHE A 142 13.85 4.70 13.64
CA PHE A 142 13.20 3.77 12.72
C PHE A 142 14.12 3.41 11.55
N ALA A 143 14.44 2.12 11.43
CA ALA A 143 15.16 1.56 10.30
C ALA A 143 14.16 1.29 9.15
N TRP A 144 14.36 1.97 8.04
CA TRP A 144 13.54 1.86 6.84
C TRP A 144 13.71 0.51 6.13
#